data_AF-R9JK78-F1
#
_entry.id   AF-R9JK78-F1
#
_cell.length_a   1.000
_cell.length_b   1.000
_cell.length_c   1.000
_cell.angle_alpha   90.00
_cell.angle_beta   90.00
_cell.angle_gamma   90.00
#
_symmetry.space_group_name_H-M   'P 1'
#
loop_
_entity.id
_entity.type
_entity.pdbx_description
1 polymer ?
#
loop_
_entity_poly.entity_id
_entity_poly.type
_entity_poly.pdbx_seq_one_letter_code
_entity_poly.pdbx_strand_id
1 'polypeptide(L)'
;MNKKAKIVGMGIICLLMVIGASLYAVKFNDSRLVVPMEQPYEFTVKDLPMHIAVACMVLYVFYLCWLDCQKAKKDAAAHVTRRISPKLGIMGLLGFLGLMGFYTYNAEGRVAPFLFFLFFGFFGFFYEGKMSNTFMDERYVENKRRAQRKAHRIAQGIVYVTLFLVAMAEGRILKATDTKLIILVIAVACSIAVDIFLGEYLLYQYDHEE
;
A
#
# COMPACT_ATOMS: atom_id res chain seq x y z
N MET A 1 -10.15 31.02 -0.32
CA MET A 1 -9.98 29.65 0.23
C MET A 1 -9.22 28.78 -0.77
N ASN A 2 -8.07 28.21 -0.37
CA ASN A 2 -7.18 27.41 -1.23
C ASN A 2 -7.94 26.19 -1.83
N LYS A 3 -7.67 25.82 -3.10
CA LYS A 3 -8.34 24.69 -3.79
C LYS A 3 -8.24 23.38 -3.00
N LYS A 4 -7.11 23.15 -2.33
CA LYS A 4 -6.91 21.98 -1.43
C LYS A 4 -7.84 22.03 -0.21
N ALA A 5 -8.01 23.21 0.41
CA ALA A 5 -8.88 23.39 1.56
C ALA A 5 -10.36 23.16 1.20
N LYS A 6 -10.78 23.51 -0.02
CA LYS A 6 -12.14 23.19 -0.52
C LYS A 6 -12.39 21.68 -0.61
N ILE A 7 -11.43 20.93 -1.17
CA ILE A 7 -11.55 19.46 -1.33
C ILE A 7 -11.61 18.79 0.04
N VAL A 8 -10.73 19.17 0.97
CA VAL A 8 -10.72 18.66 2.35
C VAL A 8 -12.01 19.02 3.08
N GLY A 9 -12.50 20.26 2.93
CA GLY A 9 -13.76 20.71 3.53
C GLY A 9 -14.96 19.88 3.06
N MET A 10 -15.07 19.56 1.76
CA MET A 10 -16.13 18.69 1.26
C MET A 10 -16.08 17.29 1.88
N GLY A 11 -14.89 16.73 2.09
CA GLY A 11 -14.72 15.43 2.75
C GLY A 11 -15.14 15.46 4.21
N ILE A 12 -14.80 16.53 4.94
CA ILE A 12 -15.24 16.73 6.33
C ILE A 12 -16.77 16.84 6.40
N ILE A 13 -17.40 17.56 5.48
CA ILE A 13 -18.87 17.66 5.41
C ILE A 13 -19.52 16.30 5.16
N CYS A 14 -18.99 15.49 4.23
CA CYS A 14 -19.51 14.15 3.97
C CYS A 14 -19.39 13.26 5.22
N LEU A 15 -18.26 13.33 5.94
CA LEU A 15 -18.04 12.58 7.16
C LEU A 15 -19.00 13.00 8.29
N LEU A 16 -19.22 14.31 8.46
CA LEU A 16 -20.18 14.83 9.42
C LEU A 16 -21.62 14.45 9.07
N MET A 17 -21.98 14.42 7.78
CA MET A 17 -23.29 13.93 7.32
C MET A 17 -23.50 12.45 7.65
N VAL A 18 -22.50 11.60 7.42
CA VAL A 18 -22.59 10.17 7.77
C VAL A 18 -22.72 9.99 9.27
N ILE A 19 -21.92 10.68 10.08
CA ILE A 19 -22.03 10.63 11.55
C ILE A 19 -23.41 11.11 12.01
N GLY A 20 -23.90 12.21 11.47
CA GLY A 20 -25.22 12.76 11.79
C GLY A 20 -26.35 11.79 11.41
N ALA A 21 -26.28 11.17 10.24
CA ALA A 21 -27.24 10.17 9.78
C ALA A 21 -27.21 8.91 10.66
N SER A 22 -26.03 8.44 11.07
CA SER A 22 -25.89 7.32 12.00
C SER A 22 -26.50 7.63 13.37
N LEU A 23 -26.26 8.84 13.91
CA LEU A 23 -26.85 9.26 15.19
C LEU A 23 -28.38 9.39 15.11
N TYR A 24 -28.90 9.89 13.98
CA TYR A 24 -30.34 9.92 13.71
C TYR A 24 -30.91 8.50 13.65
N ALA A 25 -30.22 7.58 12.96
CA ALA A 25 -30.67 6.20 12.84
C ALA A 25 -30.73 5.49 14.20
N VAL A 26 -29.74 5.71 15.07
CA VAL A 26 -29.71 5.16 16.43
C VAL A 26 -30.83 5.72 17.31
N LYS A 27 -31.12 7.03 17.22
CA LYS A 27 -32.12 7.67 18.09
C LYS A 27 -33.56 7.50 17.63
N PHE A 28 -33.80 7.43 16.31
CA PHE A 28 -35.15 7.57 15.74
C PHE A 28 -35.55 6.46 14.75
N ASN A 29 -34.61 5.58 14.37
CA ASN A 29 -34.81 4.54 13.36
C ASN A 29 -34.30 3.16 13.81
N ASP A 30 -34.35 2.89 15.11
CA ASP A 30 -34.00 1.59 15.71
C ASP A 30 -32.63 1.04 15.29
N SER A 31 -31.68 1.93 14.99
CA SER A 31 -30.32 1.58 14.51
C SER A 31 -30.28 0.77 13.21
N ARG A 32 -31.37 0.77 12.42
CA ARG A 32 -31.42 0.12 11.11
C ARG A 32 -30.32 0.65 10.20
N LEU A 33 -29.72 -0.25 9.40
CA LEU A 33 -28.57 -0.01 8.51
C LEU A 33 -27.23 0.31 9.21
N VAL A 34 -27.21 0.60 10.52
CA VAL A 34 -25.97 0.74 11.32
C VAL A 34 -25.56 -0.62 11.89
N VAL A 35 -26.54 -1.40 12.33
CA VAL A 35 -26.37 -2.74 12.92
C VAL A 35 -26.84 -3.81 11.92
N PRO A 36 -26.23 -5.01 11.89
CA PRO A 36 -26.74 -6.13 11.10
C PRO A 36 -28.22 -6.38 11.41
N MET A 37 -29.04 -6.51 10.36
CA MET A 37 -30.48 -6.74 10.48
C MET A 37 -30.78 -8.24 10.36
N GLU A 38 -31.57 -8.76 11.29
CA GLU A 38 -32.04 -10.16 11.31
C GLU A 38 -33.20 -10.40 10.31
N GLN A 39 -33.87 -9.34 9.87
CA GLN A 39 -35.00 -9.38 8.95
C GLN A 39 -34.63 -8.83 7.56
N PRO A 40 -35.28 -9.28 6.48
CA PRO A 40 -35.01 -8.77 5.13
C PRO A 40 -35.29 -7.27 5.04
N TYR A 41 -34.48 -6.57 4.24
CA TYR A 41 -34.53 -5.12 4.16
C TYR A 41 -35.79 -4.61 3.44
N GLU A 42 -36.66 -3.89 4.17
CA GLU A 42 -37.78 -3.14 3.61
C GLU A 42 -37.55 -1.63 3.74
N PHE A 43 -37.63 -0.89 2.63
CA PHE A 43 -37.34 0.55 2.63
C PHE A 43 -38.36 1.34 3.45
N THR A 44 -37.88 2.16 4.39
CA THR A 44 -38.71 3.09 5.17
C THR A 44 -38.22 4.53 4.96
N VAL A 45 -39.13 5.51 4.98
CA VAL A 45 -38.80 6.94 4.80
C VAL A 45 -37.78 7.44 5.84
N LYS A 46 -37.72 6.81 7.01
CA LYS A 46 -36.72 7.10 8.06
C LYS A 46 -35.29 6.69 7.68
N ASP A 47 -35.10 5.83 6.69
CA ASP A 47 -33.79 5.40 6.17
C ASP A 47 -33.18 6.44 5.21
N LEU A 48 -33.99 7.38 4.72
CA LEU A 48 -33.63 8.32 3.67
C LEU A 48 -32.40 9.20 4.03
N PRO A 49 -32.23 9.70 5.27
CA PRO A 49 -31.00 10.40 5.68
C PRO A 49 -29.74 9.55 5.56
N MET A 50 -29.82 8.24 5.84
CA MET A 50 -28.72 7.29 5.75
C MET A 50 -28.31 7.08 4.28
N HIS A 51 -29.28 6.82 3.42
CA HIS A 51 -29.03 6.62 1.98
C HIS A 51 -28.46 7.87 1.31
N ILE A 52 -28.96 9.07 1.66
CA ILE A 52 -28.40 10.33 1.15
C ILE A 52 -26.94 10.50 1.60
N ALA A 53 -26.66 10.31 2.89
CA ALA A 53 -25.30 10.49 3.41
C ALA A 53 -24.30 9.53 2.76
N VAL A 54 -24.69 8.26 2.60
CA VAL A 54 -23.88 7.25 1.91
C VAL A 54 -23.70 7.59 0.43
N ALA A 55 -24.77 7.98 -0.27
CA ALA A 55 -24.68 8.38 -1.68
C ALA A 55 -23.74 9.58 -1.86
N CYS A 56 -23.83 10.60 -1.00
CA CYS A 56 -22.92 11.74 -1.02
C CYS A 56 -21.46 11.32 -0.79
N MET A 57 -21.20 10.41 0.15
CA MET A 57 -19.86 9.88 0.41
C MET A 57 -19.31 9.12 -0.81
N VAL A 58 -20.14 8.27 -1.42
CA VAL A 58 -19.78 7.51 -2.63
C VAL A 58 -19.46 8.45 -3.79
N LEU A 59 -20.30 9.46 -4.03
CA LEU A 59 -20.05 10.48 -5.07
C LEU A 59 -18.77 11.27 -4.80
N TYR A 60 -18.48 11.59 -3.54
CA TYR A 60 -17.23 12.26 -3.16
C TYR A 60 -16.00 11.39 -3.45
N VAL A 61 -16.06 10.08 -3.15
CA VAL A 61 -14.98 9.15 -3.50
C VAL A 61 -14.78 9.07 -5.01
N PHE A 62 -15.86 8.95 -5.81
CA PHE A 62 -15.76 8.98 -7.27
C PHE A 62 -15.17 10.29 -7.79
N TYR A 63 -15.55 11.43 -7.21
CA TYR A 63 -14.98 12.73 -7.54
C TYR A 63 -13.46 12.79 -7.25
N LEU A 64 -12.99 12.23 -6.13
CA LEU A 64 -11.57 12.14 -5.81
C LEU A 64 -10.83 11.25 -6.82
N CYS A 65 -11.37 10.07 -7.15
CA CYS A 65 -10.80 9.17 -8.16
C CYS A 65 -10.69 9.88 -9.53
N TRP A 66 -11.74 10.58 -9.94
CA TRP A 66 -11.75 11.36 -11.18
C TRP A 66 -10.65 12.43 -11.20
N LEU A 67 -10.51 13.19 -10.11
CA LEU A 67 -9.47 14.22 -10.00
C LEU A 67 -8.06 13.64 -10.11
N ASP A 68 -7.80 12.48 -9.50
CA ASP A 68 -6.50 11.84 -9.58
C ASP A 68 -6.23 11.25 -10.97
N CYS A 69 -7.23 10.68 -11.64
CA CYS A 69 -7.11 10.31 -13.05
C CYS A 69 -6.80 11.52 -13.95
N GLN A 70 -7.44 12.68 -13.72
CA GLN A 70 -7.13 13.89 -14.49
C GLN A 70 -5.72 14.41 -14.23
N LYS A 71 -5.22 14.36 -12.99
CA LYS A 71 -3.83 14.72 -12.70
C LYS A 71 -2.87 13.75 -13.37
N ALA A 72 -3.11 12.44 -13.27
CA ALA A 72 -2.28 11.43 -13.93
C ALA A 72 -2.20 11.65 -15.45
N LYS A 73 -3.32 11.99 -16.10
CA LYS A 73 -3.34 12.36 -17.52
C LYS A 73 -2.50 13.61 -17.84
N LYS A 74 -2.54 14.63 -16.98
CA LYS A 74 -1.75 15.86 -17.14
C LYS A 74 -0.25 15.62 -16.93
N ASP A 75 0.11 14.83 -15.91
CA ASP A 75 1.49 14.48 -15.60
C ASP A 75 2.08 13.63 -16.75
N ALA A 76 1.30 12.69 -17.30
CA ALA A 76 1.67 11.91 -18.47
C ALA A 76 1.88 12.77 -19.73
N ALA A 77 0.98 13.73 -19.99
CA ALA A 77 1.13 14.67 -21.11
C ALA A 77 2.34 15.60 -20.96
N ALA A 78 2.76 15.88 -19.72
CA ALA A 78 3.94 16.67 -19.43
C ALA A 78 5.25 15.84 -19.42
N HIS A 79 5.18 14.52 -19.62
CA HIS A 79 6.30 13.60 -19.42
C HIS A 79 7.00 13.80 -18.07
N VAL A 80 6.25 13.99 -16.98
CA VAL A 80 6.83 14.16 -15.63
C VAL A 80 6.36 13.02 -14.72
N THR A 81 7.23 12.58 -13.81
CA THR A 81 6.84 11.65 -12.74
C THR A 81 5.77 12.26 -11.86
N ARG A 82 4.90 11.41 -11.30
CA ARG A 82 3.79 11.84 -10.43
C ARG A 82 4.33 12.77 -9.34
N ARG A 83 3.68 13.92 -9.15
CA ARG A 83 3.98 14.82 -8.03
C ARG A 83 3.58 14.17 -6.71
N ILE A 84 4.51 13.43 -6.13
CA ILE A 84 4.43 12.84 -4.80
C ILE A 84 4.96 13.90 -3.82
N SER A 85 4.20 14.18 -2.76
CA SER A 85 4.71 15.11 -1.75
C SER A 85 5.90 14.48 -1.03
N PRO A 86 6.99 15.22 -0.74
CA PRO A 86 8.16 14.70 -0.01
C PRO A 86 7.82 14.01 1.32
N LYS A 87 6.69 14.39 1.93
CA LYS A 87 6.14 13.77 3.16
C LYS A 87 5.73 12.30 2.99
N LEU A 88 5.44 11.84 1.76
CA LEU A 88 5.17 10.42 1.48
C LEU A 88 6.44 9.57 1.63
N GLY A 89 7.64 10.18 1.53
CA GLY A 89 8.89 9.49 1.87
C GLY A 89 8.96 9.06 3.35
N ILE A 90 8.21 9.73 4.24
CA ILE A 90 8.07 9.32 5.65
C ILE A 90 7.32 7.98 5.78
N MET A 91 6.44 7.64 4.82
CA MET A 91 5.84 6.30 4.77
C MET A 91 6.87 5.20 4.57
N GLY A 92 8.07 5.52 4.08
CA GLY A 92 9.17 4.57 4.05
C GLY A 92 9.60 4.06 5.43
N LEU A 93 9.35 4.83 6.50
CA LEU A 93 9.61 4.40 7.88
C LEU A 93 8.70 3.22 8.30
N LEU A 94 7.55 3.05 7.63
CA LEU A 94 6.69 1.88 7.85
C LEU A 94 7.40 0.57 7.48
N GLY A 95 8.53 0.63 6.75
CA GLY A 95 9.36 -0.53 6.51
C GLY A 95 9.83 -1.24 7.78
N PHE A 96 10.03 -0.51 8.88
CA PHE A 96 10.42 -1.13 10.16
C PHE A 96 9.33 -2.05 10.75
N LEU A 97 8.07 -1.94 10.31
CA LEU A 97 7.02 -2.89 10.70
C LEU A 97 7.34 -4.32 10.25
N GLY A 98 8.25 -4.51 9.28
CA GLY A 98 8.70 -5.84 8.87
C GLY A 98 9.36 -6.64 9.98
N LEU A 99 9.95 -5.98 10.99
CA LEU A 99 10.54 -6.63 12.16
C LEU A 99 9.48 -7.18 13.14
N MET A 100 8.22 -6.73 13.04
CA MET A 100 7.15 -7.28 13.87
C MET A 100 6.91 -8.77 13.62
N GLY A 101 7.31 -9.30 12.45
CA GLY A 101 7.19 -10.72 12.13
C GLY A 101 7.93 -11.63 13.12
N PHE A 102 9.08 -11.21 13.65
CA PHE A 102 9.82 -11.98 14.66
C PHE A 102 9.10 -11.99 16.02
N TYR A 103 8.57 -10.84 16.44
CA TYR A 103 7.87 -10.69 17.72
C TYR A 103 6.56 -11.49 17.74
N THR A 104 5.78 -11.38 16.68
CA THR A 104 4.49 -12.06 16.52
C THR A 104 4.64 -13.58 16.35
N TYR A 105 5.70 -14.04 15.68
CA TYR A 105 6.03 -15.47 15.66
C TYR A 105 6.32 -16.03 17.06
N ASN A 106 7.04 -15.28 17.90
CA ASN A 106 7.32 -15.72 19.28
C ASN A 106 6.03 -15.83 20.13
N ALA A 107 5.05 -14.96 19.88
CA ALA A 107 3.78 -14.95 20.60
C ALA A 107 2.77 -16.02 20.14
N GLU A 108 2.65 -16.26 18.83
CA GLU A 108 1.59 -17.10 18.26
C GLU A 108 2.08 -18.44 17.68
N GLY A 109 3.36 -18.60 17.40
CA GLY A 109 3.94 -19.81 16.79
C GLY A 109 3.47 -20.11 15.35
N ARG A 110 2.79 -19.16 14.70
CA ARG A 110 2.26 -19.30 13.33
C ARG A 110 3.22 -18.71 12.31
N VAL A 111 3.19 -19.20 11.07
CA VAL A 111 4.06 -18.72 9.98
C VAL A 111 3.55 -17.42 9.33
N ALA A 112 2.23 -17.17 9.38
CA ALA A 112 1.58 -16.01 8.79
C ALA A 112 2.26 -14.64 9.10
N PRO A 113 2.76 -14.38 10.32
CA PRO A 113 3.39 -13.11 10.63
C PRO A 113 4.73 -12.86 9.90
N PHE A 114 5.31 -13.86 9.23
CA PHE A 114 6.45 -13.60 8.35
C PHE A 114 6.06 -12.87 7.06
N LEU A 115 4.78 -12.72 6.74
CA LEU A 115 4.34 -11.80 5.68
C LEU A 115 4.64 -10.33 6.01
N PHE A 116 4.83 -9.97 7.28
CA PHE A 116 5.24 -8.61 7.65
C PHE A 116 6.57 -8.22 6.99
N PHE A 117 7.44 -9.16 6.62
CA PHE A 117 8.67 -8.85 5.88
C PHE A 117 8.46 -8.09 4.56
N LEU A 118 7.28 -8.21 3.93
CA LEU A 118 6.91 -7.41 2.76
C LEU A 118 6.93 -5.91 3.04
N PHE A 119 6.71 -5.49 4.30
CA PHE A 119 6.77 -4.08 4.67
C PHE A 119 8.14 -3.48 4.41
N PHE A 120 9.24 -4.25 4.40
CA PHE A 120 10.54 -3.71 4.02
C PHE A 120 10.56 -3.09 2.61
N GLY A 121 9.67 -3.49 1.70
CA GLY A 121 9.51 -2.84 0.40
C GLY A 121 9.08 -1.37 0.51
N PHE A 122 8.44 -0.96 1.61
CA PHE A 122 8.04 0.42 1.85
C PHE A 122 9.23 1.37 1.91
N PHE A 123 10.44 0.91 2.25
CA PHE A 123 11.64 1.75 2.16
C PHE A 123 11.83 2.33 0.75
N GLY A 124 11.29 1.70 -0.30
CA GLY A 124 11.31 2.24 -1.67
C GLY A 124 10.58 3.58 -1.80
N PHE A 125 9.50 3.80 -1.03
CA PHE A 125 8.76 5.06 -1.02
C PHE A 125 9.60 6.27 -0.62
N PHE A 126 10.68 6.06 0.16
CA PHE A 126 11.62 7.12 0.49
C PHE A 126 12.35 7.65 -0.75
N TYR A 127 12.78 6.76 -1.64
CA TYR A 127 13.47 7.11 -2.88
C TYR A 127 12.49 7.59 -3.95
N GLU A 128 11.30 6.98 -4.05
CA GLU A 128 10.24 7.44 -4.95
C GLU A 128 9.81 8.89 -4.62
N GLY A 129 9.70 9.23 -3.32
CA GLY A 129 9.42 10.59 -2.86
C GLY A 129 10.51 11.60 -3.23
N LYS A 130 11.78 11.19 -3.24
CA LYS A 130 12.90 12.04 -3.70
C LYS A 130 12.90 12.24 -5.21
N MET A 131 12.49 11.24 -5.97
CA MET A 131 12.38 11.25 -7.44
C MET A 131 11.06 11.88 -7.94
N SER A 132 10.29 12.52 -7.04
CA SER A 132 9.03 13.15 -7.42
C SER A 132 9.24 14.36 -8.33
N ASN A 133 8.36 14.55 -9.31
CA ASN A 133 8.39 15.69 -10.24
C ASN A 133 9.66 15.78 -11.11
N THR A 134 10.32 14.66 -11.39
CA THR A 134 11.41 14.56 -12.37
C THR A 134 10.85 14.40 -13.78
N PHE A 135 11.51 15.01 -14.76
CA PHE A 135 11.13 14.88 -16.16
C PHE A 135 11.52 13.47 -16.65
N MET A 136 10.54 12.71 -17.15
CA MET A 136 10.72 11.39 -17.75
C MET A 136 11.28 11.55 -19.16
N ASP A 137 12.59 11.77 -19.25
CA ASP A 137 13.33 11.70 -20.51
C ASP A 137 13.60 10.23 -20.91
N GLU A 138 14.08 10.01 -22.14
CA GLU A 138 14.49 8.68 -22.62
C GLU A 138 15.53 8.03 -21.70
N ARG A 139 16.45 8.84 -21.16
CA ARG A 139 17.45 8.43 -20.18
C ARG A 139 16.81 7.90 -18.88
N TYR A 140 15.79 8.59 -18.36
CA TYR A 140 15.10 8.15 -17.16
C TYR A 140 14.40 6.80 -17.37
N VAL A 141 13.79 6.60 -18.54
CA VAL A 141 13.13 5.32 -18.88
C VAL A 141 14.14 4.18 -18.96
N GLU A 142 15.30 4.40 -19.56
CA GLU A 142 16.34 3.37 -19.63
C GLU A 142 16.96 3.10 -18.25
N ASN A 143 17.21 4.13 -17.45
CA ASN A 143 17.69 4.00 -16.08
C ASN A 143 16.70 3.21 -15.20
N LYS A 144 15.40 3.49 -15.34
CA LYS A 144 14.35 2.71 -14.65
C LYS A 144 14.36 1.25 -15.08
N ARG A 145 14.44 0.95 -16.37
CA ARG A 145 14.53 -0.44 -16.86
C ARG A 145 15.81 -1.12 -16.38
N ARG A 146 16.94 -0.42 -16.35
CA ARG A 146 18.22 -0.94 -15.86
C ARG A 146 18.16 -1.24 -14.36
N ALA A 147 17.62 -0.33 -13.57
CA ALA A 147 17.41 -0.49 -12.14
C ALA A 147 16.50 -1.68 -11.82
N GLN A 148 15.33 -1.76 -12.45
CA GLN A 148 14.38 -2.85 -12.27
C GLN A 148 14.97 -4.21 -12.70
N ARG A 149 15.67 -4.28 -13.84
CA ARG A 149 16.36 -5.53 -14.26
C ARG A 149 17.40 -5.99 -13.25
N LYS A 150 18.16 -5.07 -12.66
CA LYS A 150 19.18 -5.40 -11.65
C LYS A 150 18.54 -5.83 -10.33
N ALA A 151 17.48 -5.14 -9.90
CA ALA A 151 16.70 -5.50 -8.71
C ALA A 151 16.08 -6.89 -8.85
N HIS A 152 15.35 -7.15 -9.95
CA HIS A 152 14.75 -8.45 -10.23
C HIS A 152 15.78 -9.57 -10.26
N ARG A 153 16.97 -9.34 -10.86
CA ARG A 153 18.05 -10.34 -10.89
C ARG A 153 18.54 -10.68 -9.48
N ILE A 154 18.70 -9.69 -8.61
CA ILE A 154 19.14 -9.88 -7.23
C ILE A 154 18.04 -10.58 -6.42
N ALA A 155 16.79 -10.16 -6.56
CA ALA A 155 15.63 -10.77 -5.91
C ALA A 155 15.48 -12.25 -6.29
N GLN A 156 15.57 -12.57 -7.59
CA GLN A 156 15.57 -13.95 -8.07
C GLN A 156 16.78 -14.73 -7.54
N GLY A 157 17.96 -14.12 -7.50
CA GLY A 157 19.16 -14.72 -6.92
C GLY A 157 18.97 -15.16 -5.46
N ILE A 158 18.34 -14.31 -4.63
CA ILE A 158 18.02 -14.64 -3.23
C ILE A 158 17.12 -15.87 -3.13
N VAL A 159 16.08 -15.96 -3.97
CA VAL A 159 15.16 -17.10 -3.99
C VAL A 159 15.89 -18.36 -4.44
N TYR A 160 16.68 -18.29 -5.52
CA TYR A 160 17.44 -19.45 -6.01
C TYR A 160 18.44 -19.97 -4.99
N VAL A 161 19.22 -19.07 -4.38
CA VAL A 161 20.19 -19.44 -3.34
C VAL A 161 19.47 -20.06 -2.15
N THR A 162 18.35 -19.49 -1.72
CA THR A 162 17.58 -20.03 -0.59
C THR A 162 17.02 -21.42 -0.91
N LEU A 163 16.43 -21.60 -2.09
CA LEU A 163 15.90 -22.90 -2.52
C LEU A 163 17.02 -23.94 -2.59
N PHE A 164 18.18 -23.56 -3.16
CA PHE A 164 19.35 -24.41 -3.22
C PHE A 164 19.86 -24.82 -1.82
N LEU A 165 19.94 -23.86 -0.89
CA LEU A 165 20.35 -24.14 0.49
C LEU A 165 19.37 -25.05 1.21
N VAL A 166 18.05 -24.84 1.06
CA VAL A 166 17.02 -25.68 1.67
C VAL A 166 17.06 -27.10 1.11
N ALA A 167 17.29 -27.27 -0.19
CA ALA A 167 17.43 -28.57 -0.84
C ALA A 167 18.72 -29.30 -0.42
N MET A 168 19.86 -28.60 -0.38
CA MET A 168 21.15 -29.18 0.04
C MET A 168 21.22 -29.47 1.54
N ALA A 169 20.41 -28.81 2.35
CA ALA A 169 20.35 -29.02 3.80
C ALA A 169 19.59 -30.30 4.20
N GLU A 170 19.07 -31.08 3.24
CA GLU A 170 18.46 -32.38 3.50
C GLU A 170 19.46 -33.31 4.21
N GLY A 171 19.20 -33.55 5.50
CA GLY A 171 19.92 -34.52 6.32
C GLY A 171 20.89 -33.98 7.37
N ARG A 172 21.22 -32.67 7.41
CA ARG A 172 22.22 -32.15 8.39
C ARG A 172 21.80 -31.01 9.31
N ILE A 173 20.92 -30.08 8.91
CA ILE A 173 20.68 -28.83 9.68
C ILE A 173 19.19 -28.53 9.92
N LEU A 174 18.29 -28.94 9.02
CA LEU A 174 16.86 -28.60 9.09
C LEU A 174 16.02 -29.87 9.27
N LYS A 175 15.92 -30.36 10.51
CA LYS A 175 15.20 -31.60 10.85
C LYS A 175 13.67 -31.46 10.84
N ALA A 176 13.14 -30.23 11.00
CA ALA A 176 11.71 -29.96 11.02
C ALA A 176 11.24 -29.31 9.71
N THR A 177 10.15 -29.84 9.14
CA THR A 177 9.46 -29.28 7.97
C THR A 177 9.06 -27.82 8.21
N ASP A 178 8.64 -27.50 9.43
CA ASP A 178 8.21 -26.15 9.82
C ASP A 178 9.33 -25.12 9.69
N THR A 179 10.57 -25.48 10.06
CA THR A 179 11.72 -24.56 9.95
C THR A 179 12.07 -24.29 8.49
N LYS A 180 11.98 -25.30 7.61
CA LYS A 180 12.21 -25.10 6.16
C LYS A 180 11.16 -24.16 5.58
N LEU A 181 9.90 -24.34 5.97
CA LEU A 181 8.79 -23.52 5.50
C LEU A 181 8.92 -22.08 6.00
N ILE A 182 9.32 -21.86 7.25
CA ILE A 182 9.61 -20.52 7.80
C ILE A 182 10.71 -19.81 6.99
N ILE A 183 11.85 -20.48 6.77
CA ILE A 183 12.97 -19.90 6.01
C ILE A 183 12.53 -19.53 4.59
N LEU A 184 11.75 -20.40 3.94
CA LEU A 184 11.27 -20.15 2.59
C LEU A 184 10.29 -18.97 2.53
N VAL A 185 9.34 -18.89 3.46
CA VAL A 185 8.40 -17.76 3.52
C VAL A 185 9.12 -16.44 3.78
N ILE A 186 10.08 -16.41 4.71
CA ILE A 186 10.89 -15.22 4.99
C ILE A 186 11.69 -14.83 3.74
N ALA A 187 12.36 -15.78 3.09
CA ALA A 187 13.18 -15.49 1.92
C ALA A 187 12.38 -14.98 0.72
N VAL A 188 11.18 -15.54 0.48
CA VAL A 188 10.29 -15.06 -0.58
C VAL A 188 9.77 -13.66 -0.25
N ALA A 189 9.28 -13.43 0.98
CA ALA A 189 8.79 -12.12 1.38
C ALA A 189 9.88 -11.04 1.33
N CYS A 190 11.09 -11.36 1.82
CA CYS A 190 12.26 -10.49 1.73
C CYS A 190 12.70 -10.26 0.28
N SER A 191 12.67 -11.27 -0.59
CA SER A 191 13.02 -11.12 -2.00
C SER A 191 12.10 -10.12 -2.70
N ILE A 192 10.78 -10.24 -2.50
CA ILE A 192 9.80 -9.30 -3.04
C ILE A 192 10.04 -7.88 -2.48
N ALA A 193 10.28 -7.75 -1.18
CA ALA A 193 10.57 -6.47 -0.56
C ALA A 193 11.86 -5.83 -1.12
N VAL A 194 12.92 -6.61 -1.28
CA VAL A 194 14.20 -6.17 -1.87
C VAL A 194 14.00 -5.75 -3.31
N ASP A 195 13.19 -6.47 -4.08
CA ASP A 195 12.92 -6.13 -5.48
C ASP A 195 12.33 -4.73 -5.63
N ILE A 196 11.28 -4.44 -4.86
CA ILE A 196 10.60 -3.14 -4.85
C ILE A 196 11.55 -2.04 -4.34
N PHE A 197 12.19 -2.27 -3.19
CA PHE A 197 13.08 -1.29 -2.57
C PHE A 197 14.30 -0.97 -3.44
N LEU A 198 14.98 -2.01 -3.92
CA LEU A 198 16.23 -1.88 -4.65
C LEU A 198 16.01 -1.29 -6.05
N GLY A 199 14.86 -1.56 -6.67
CA GLY A 199 14.47 -0.94 -7.93
C GLY A 199 14.40 0.58 -7.84
N GLU A 200 13.73 1.10 -6.80
CA GLU A 200 13.62 2.56 -6.59
C GLU A 200 14.93 3.18 -6.09
N TYR A 201 15.69 2.47 -5.25
CA TYR A 201 17.03 2.91 -4.81
C TYR A 201 18.01 3.06 -5.98
N LEU A 202 18.12 2.03 -6.81
CA LEU A 202 19.04 2.04 -7.96
C LEU A 202 18.64 3.08 -9.00
N LEU A 203 17.33 3.30 -9.19
CA LEU A 203 16.84 4.37 -10.05
C LEU A 203 17.29 5.74 -9.54
N TYR A 204 17.12 6.00 -8.25
CA TYR A 204 17.62 7.24 -7.64
C TYR A 204 19.13 7.41 -7.82
N GLN A 205 19.90 6.33 -7.64
CA GLN A 205 21.35 6.35 -7.79
C GLN A 205 21.78 6.65 -9.23
N TYR A 206 21.22 5.94 -10.22
CA TYR A 206 21.57 6.11 -11.64
C TYR A 206 21.20 7.49 -12.21
N ASP A 207 20.19 8.14 -11.64
CA ASP A 207 19.79 9.48 -12.05
C ASP A 207 20.68 10.59 -11.44
N HIS A 208 21.39 10.30 -10.33
CA HIS A 208 22.25 11.28 -9.63
C HIS A 208 23.76 11.08 -9.88
N GLU A 209 24.19 9.90 -10.32
CA GLU A 209 25.62 9.58 -10.52
C GLU A 209 26.13 9.81 -11.95
N GLU A 210 25.26 10.15 -12.90
CA GLU A 210 25.57 10.42 -14.32
C GLU A 210 25.06 11.80 -14.74
#